data_AF-A0A3G9JW47-F1
#
_entry.id   AF-A0A3G9JW47-F1
#
_cell.length_a   1.000
_cell.length_b   1.000
_cell.length_c   1.000
_cell.angle_alpha   90.00
_cell.angle_beta   90.00
_cell.angle_gamma   90.00
#
_symmetry.space_group_name_H-M   'P 1'
#
loop_
_entity.id
_entity.type
_entity.pdbx_description
1 polymer ?
#
loop_
_entity_poly.entity_id
_entity_poly.type
_entity_poly.pdbx_seq_one_letter_code
_entity_poly.pdbx_strand_id
1 'polypeptide(L)'
;MAVWLGCHQSTISRELRRNQSSLGCYLPDTAQAQSETHPKNAKQPFKNVSESALELVKKGLKNYHSPEQIGFFGLCYAMDGSYKG
;
A
#
# COMPACT_ATOMS: atom_id res chain seq x y z
N MET A 1 15.07 -8.71 -22.59
CA MET A 1 15.19 -8.77 -21.12
C MET A 1 13.86 -8.46 -20.41
N ALA A 2 13.29 -7.25 -20.51
CA ALA A 2 12.03 -6.92 -19.81
C ALA A 2 10.84 -7.78 -20.25
N VAL A 3 10.66 -8.00 -21.55
CA VAL A 3 9.61 -8.87 -22.10
C VAL A 3 9.74 -10.32 -21.61
N TRP A 4 10.97 -10.82 -21.43
CA TRP A 4 11.24 -12.18 -20.97
C TRP A 4 10.98 -12.34 -19.46
N LEU A 5 11.19 -11.27 -18.69
CA LEU A 5 10.89 -11.19 -17.26
C LEU A 5 9.43 -10.79 -16.99
N GLY A 6 8.61 -10.60 -18.02
CA GLY A 6 7.21 -10.18 -17.90
C GLY A 6 7.02 -8.78 -17.30
N CYS A 7 8.03 -7.92 -17.38
CA CYS A 7 8.00 -6.58 -16.78
C CYS A 7 8.20 -5.47 -17.80
N HIS A 8 7.78 -4.25 -17.45
CA HIS A 8 7.99 -3.08 -18.30
C HIS A 8 9.46 -2.62 -18.25
N GLN A 9 10.00 -2.11 -19.36
CA GLN A 9 11.40 -1.65 -19.45
C GLN A 9 11.77 -0.61 -18.38
N SER A 10 10.83 0.28 -18.04
CA SER A 10 11.04 1.27 -16.98
C SER A 10 11.29 0.63 -15.60
N THR A 11 10.83 -0.60 -15.38
CA THR A 11 11.11 -1.37 -14.15
C THR A 11 12.58 -1.72 -14.09
N ILE A 12 13.13 -2.28 -15.18
CA ILE A 12 14.56 -2.60 -15.27
C ILE A 12 15.41 -1.33 -15.15
N SER A 13 15.04 -0.24 -15.82
CA SER A 13 15.79 1.01 -15.73
C SER A 13 15.80 1.58 -14.30
N ARG A 14 14.67 1.51 -13.59
CA ARG A 14 14.57 1.95 -12.19
C ARG A 14 15.39 1.06 -11.27
N GLU A 15 15.37 -0.26 -11.52
CA GLU A 15 16.13 -1.25 -10.76
C GLU A 15 17.64 -1.01 -10.90
N LEU A 16 18.13 -0.93 -12.14
CA LEU A 16 19.54 -0.66 -12.41
C LEU A 16 19.98 0.66 -11.78
N ARG A 17 19.19 1.74 -11.93
CA ARG A 17 19.54 3.05 -11.35
C ARG A 17 19.63 3.02 -9.81
N ARG A 18 18.85 2.17 -9.14
CA ARG A 18 18.86 2.05 -7.68
C ARG A 18 20.02 1.20 -7.18
N ASN A 19 20.36 0.15 -7.92
CA ASN A 19 21.29 -0.90 -7.49
C ASN A 19 22.59 -0.89 -8.30
N GLN A 20 23.06 0.30 -8.67
CA GLN A 20 24.30 0.51 -9.42
C GLN A 20 25.37 1.15 -8.53
N SER A 21 26.59 0.65 -8.62
CA SER A 21 27.76 1.25 -7.97
C SER A 21 28.18 2.55 -8.65
N SER A 22 29.02 3.35 -7.99
CA SER A 22 29.62 4.55 -8.59
C SER A 22 30.42 4.27 -9.87
N LEU A 23 30.90 3.03 -10.04
CA LEU A 23 31.62 2.55 -11.21
C LEU A 23 30.70 1.96 -12.30
N GLY A 24 29.38 2.00 -12.09
CA GLY A 24 28.40 1.56 -13.06
C GLY A 24 28.05 0.06 -13.00
N CYS A 25 28.60 -0.69 -12.04
CA CYS A 25 28.34 -2.13 -11.90
C CYS A 25 27.02 -2.38 -11.15
N TYR A 26 26.26 -3.38 -11.59
CA TYR A 26 25.07 -3.84 -10.86
C TYR A 26 25.47 -4.61 -9.60
N LEU A 27 24.81 -4.31 -8.48
CA LEU A 27 25.09 -4.89 -7.16
C LEU A 27 23.92 -5.79 -6.73
N PRO A 28 23.96 -7.11 -7.03
CA PRO A 28 22.85 -8.01 -6.75
C PRO A 28 22.62 -8.23 -5.24
N ASP A 29 23.70 -8.30 -4.45
CA ASP A 29 23.60 -8.55 -3.01
C ASP A 29 22.91 -7.38 -2.28
N THR A 30 23.19 -6.15 -2.70
CA THR A 30 22.54 -4.96 -2.14
C THR A 30 21.08 -4.87 -2.57
N ALA A 31 20.78 -5.22 -3.82
CA ALA A 31 19.41 -5.24 -4.34
C ALA A 31 18.53 -6.23 -3.55
N GLN A 32 19.07 -7.42 -3.28
CA GLN A 32 18.41 -8.45 -2.49
C GLN A 32 18.18 -7.98 -1.04
N ALA A 33 19.22 -7.48 -0.38
CA ALA A 33 19.12 -7.00 1.00
C ALA A 33 18.10 -5.85 1.16
N GLN A 34 18.05 -4.93 0.19
CA GLN A 34 17.06 -3.85 0.18
C GLN A 34 15.64 -4.39 0.00
N SER A 35 15.43 -5.29 -0.97
CA SER A 35 14.15 -5.94 -1.23
C SER A 35 13.58 -6.65 0.00
N GLU A 36 14.43 -7.31 0.79
CA GLU A 36 14.04 -7.98 2.03
C GLU A 36 13.71 -7.01 3.18
N THR A 37 14.30 -5.81 3.14
CA THR A 37 14.14 -4.79 4.19
C THR A 37 12.89 -3.93 3.96
N HIS A 38 12.55 -3.61 2.71
CA HIS A 38 11.41 -2.72 2.38
C HIS A 38 10.03 -3.18 2.90
N PRO A 39 9.64 -4.46 2.81
CA PRO A 39 8.35 -4.95 3.31
C PRO A 39 8.17 -4.73 4.81
N LYS A 40 9.26 -4.79 5.59
CA LYS A 40 9.23 -4.63 7.06
C LYS A 40 8.89 -3.19 7.47
N ASN A 41 9.26 -2.22 6.64
CA ASN A 41 9.06 -0.79 6.93
C ASN A 41 7.82 -0.20 6.26
N ALA A 42 7.39 -0.74 5.12
CA ALA A 42 6.30 -0.17 4.33
C ALA A 42 4.89 -0.55 4.84
N LYS A 43 4.76 -1.63 5.61
CA LYS A 43 3.49 -2.10 6.17
C LYS A 43 3.36 -1.74 7.65
N GLN A 44 3.50 -0.45 7.99
CA GLN A 44 2.87 0.00 9.24
C GLN A 44 1.38 0.15 8.91
N PRO A 45 0.48 -0.61 9.56
CA PRO A 45 -0.95 -0.30 9.54
C PRO A 45 -1.11 1.17 9.95
N PHE A 46 -2.15 1.86 9.46
CA PHE A 46 -2.47 3.22 9.92
C PHE A 46 -2.59 3.20 11.46
N LYS A 47 -1.49 3.55 12.14
CA LYS A 47 -1.34 3.28 13.57
C LYS A 47 -2.12 4.29 14.41
N ASN A 48 -2.32 5.48 13.87
CA ASN A 48 -2.92 6.61 14.56
C ASN A 48 -3.94 7.29 13.64
N VAL A 49 -5.17 6.78 13.60
CA VAL A 49 -6.31 7.58 13.12
C VAL A 49 -6.71 8.47 14.29
N SER A 50 -6.63 9.79 14.13
CA SER A 50 -7.09 10.73 15.17
C SER A 50 -8.61 10.69 15.29
N GLU A 51 -9.14 10.95 16.48
CA GLU A 51 -10.59 11.05 16.71
C GLU A 51 -11.23 12.10 15.79
N SER A 52 -10.51 13.21 15.55
CA SER A 52 -10.93 14.26 14.62
C SER A 52 -11.09 13.77 13.18
N ALA A 53 -10.25 12.83 12.72
CA ALA A 53 -10.37 12.24 11.39
C ALA A 53 -11.60 11.32 11.32
N LEU A 54 -11.89 10.56 12.37
CA LEU A 54 -13.10 9.74 12.46
C LEU A 54 -14.37 10.59 12.46
N GLU A 55 -14.38 11.72 13.15
CA GLU A 55 -15.53 12.63 13.16
C GLU A 55 -15.78 13.26 11.78
N LEU A 56 -14.73 13.66 11.07
CA LEU A 56 -14.83 14.19 9.71
C LEU A 56 -15.41 13.15 8.75
N VAL A 57 -14.95 11.90 8.83
CA VAL A 57 -15.50 10.79 8.02
C VAL A 57 -16.97 10.54 8.36
N LYS A 58 -17.33 10.49 9.64
CA LYS A 58 -18.72 10.32 10.08
C LYS A 58 -19.63 11.46 9.59
N LYS A 59 -19.15 12.70 9.62
CA LYS A 59 -19.90 13.87 9.14
C LYS A 59 -20.06 13.84 7.62
N GLY A 60 -19.00 13.51 6.88
CA GLY A 60 -19.06 13.33 5.42
C GLY A 60 -20.07 12.25 5.03
N LEU A 61 -20.05 11.10 5.70
CA LEU A 61 -20.98 10.01 5.42
C LEU A 61 -22.45 10.44 5.62
N LYS A 62 -22.75 11.18 6.70
CA LYS A 62 -24.10 11.71 6.96
C LYS A 62 -24.59 12.74 5.93
N ASN A 63 -23.68 13.48 5.31
CA ASN A 63 -24.04 14.53 4.35
C ASN A 63 -24.37 13.98 2.95
N TYR A 64 -23.81 12.83 2.59
CA TYR A 64 -23.92 12.28 1.23
C TYR A 64 -24.65 10.94 1.14
N HIS A 65 -24.88 10.24 2.26
CA HIS A 65 -25.51 8.93 2.27
C HIS A 65 -26.74 8.89 3.19
N SER A 66 -27.79 8.22 2.73
CA SER A 66 -28.95 7.92 3.57
C SER A 66 -28.57 6.90 4.67
N PRO A 67 -29.31 6.86 5.80
CA PRO A 67 -29.07 5.87 6.85
C PRO A 67 -29.05 4.43 6.33
N GLU A 68 -29.87 4.12 5.33
CA GLU A 68 -29.94 2.81 4.69
C GLU A 68 -28.71 2.49 3.83
N GLN A 69 -28.16 3.49 3.12
CA GLN A 69 -26.92 3.33 2.36
C GLN A 69 -25.71 3.11 3.28
N ILE A 70 -25.64 3.83 4.40
CA ILE A 70 -24.60 3.63 5.42
C ILE A 70 -24.71 2.22 6.03
N GLY A 71 -25.93 1.78 6.32
CA GLY A 71 -26.22 0.42 6.81
C GLY A 71 -25.83 -0.67 5.81
N PHE A 72 -26.11 -0.45 4.52
CA PHE A 72 -25.73 -1.36 3.43
C PHE A 72 -24.20 -1.52 3.32
N PHE A 73 -23.44 -0.42 3.39
CA PHE A 73 -21.98 -0.49 3.45
C PHE A 73 -21.49 -1.25 4.70
N GLY A 74 -22.09 -1.02 5.87
CA GLY A 74 -21.74 -1.74 7.10
C GLY A 74 -22.03 -3.25 7.04
N LEU A 75 -23.15 -3.65 6.42
CA LEU A 75 -23.53 -5.05 6.23
C LEU A 75 -22.63 -5.78 5.24
N CYS A 76 -22.20 -5.14 4.16
CA CYS A 76 -21.22 -5.72 3.24
C CYS A 76 -19.87 -6.00 3.92
N TYR A 77 -19.35 -5.08 4.74
CA TYR A 77 -18.09 -5.28 5.47
C TYR A 77 -18.18 -6.31 6.60
N ALA A 78 -19.36 -6.49 7.22
CA ALA A 78 -19.57 -7.52 8.24
C ALA A 78 -19.57 -8.94 7.67
N MET A 79 -19.95 -9.11 6.39
CA MET A 79 -19.93 -10.40 5.70
C MET A 79 -18.51 -10.83 5.27
N ASP A 80 -17.56 -9.90 5.18
CA ASP A 80 -16.14 -10.16 4.84
C ASP A 80 -15.24 -10.42 6.08
N GLY A 81 -15.82 -10.61 7.26
CA GLY A 81 -15.12 -11.25 8.38
C GLY A 81 -13.99 -10.45 9.04
N SER A 82 -14.14 -9.14 9.23
CA SER A 82 -13.22 -8.37 10.08
C SER A 82 -13.92 -7.27 10.89
N TYR A 83 -14.62 -7.69 11.94
CA TYR A 83 -14.82 -6.85 13.13
C TYR A 83 -14.53 -7.73 14.35
N LYS A 84 -13.31 -7.63 14.90
CA LYS A 84 -13.05 -7.96 16.30
C LYS A 84 -13.09 -6.65 17.06
N GLY A 85 -14.04 -6.55 17.99
CA GLY A 85 -14.19 -5.41 18.90
C GLY A 85 -13.05 -5.25 19.88
#